data_AF-M0BGG3-F1
#
_entry.id   AF-M0BGG3-F1
#
_cell.length_a   1.000
_cell.length_b   1.000
_cell.length_c   1.000
_cell.angle_alpha   90.00
_cell.angle_beta   90.00
_cell.angle_gamma   90.00
#
_symmetry.space_group_name_H-M   'P 1'
#
loop_
_entity.id
_entity.type
_entity.pdbx_description
1 polymer ?
#
loop_
_entity_poly.entity_id
_entity_poly.type
_entity_poly.pdbx_seq_one_letter_code
_entity_poly.pdbx_strand_id
1 'polypeptide(L)'
;MHRFDPDYRANRCRKCGSHVTPEFRRGYGDDEDRAHRCFNCDSRPRIDRGSAAGKSVPIADPLENPGRFGEPLNELPSAVQALCRPVATDGGERQ
;
A
#
# COMPACT_ATOMS: atom_id res chain seq x y z
N MET A 1 -14.36 13.66 -26.50
CA MET A 1 -14.97 12.57 -25.73
C MET A 1 -14.30 12.51 -24.36
N HIS A 2 -14.88 13.12 -23.33
CA HIS A 2 -14.49 12.80 -21.96
C HIS A 2 -15.19 11.49 -21.59
N ARG A 3 -14.44 10.39 -21.51
CA ARG A 3 -14.97 9.19 -20.86
C ARG A 3 -15.21 9.57 -19.40
N PHE A 4 -16.47 9.70 -19.03
CA PHE A 4 -16.87 9.66 -17.63
C PHE A 4 -16.57 8.23 -17.16
N ASP A 5 -15.45 8.04 -16.48
CA ASP A 5 -15.20 6.82 -15.71
C ASP A 5 -16.11 6.90 -14.47
N PRO A 6 -17.22 6.13 -14.40
CA PRO A 6 -18.18 6.22 -13.29
C PRO A 6 -17.60 5.70 -11.96
N ASP A 7 -16.35 5.24 -11.96
CA ASP A 7 -15.71 4.54 -10.87
C ASP A 7 -14.69 5.41 -10.11
N TYR A 8 -15.09 6.63 -9.77
CA TYR A 8 -14.30 7.53 -8.89
C TYR A 8 -13.85 6.84 -7.59
N ARG A 9 -14.64 5.88 -7.07
CA ARG A 9 -14.28 5.07 -5.89
C ARG A 9 -13.27 3.96 -6.20
N ALA A 10 -13.20 3.47 -7.44
CA ALA A 10 -12.18 2.52 -7.84
C ALA A 10 -10.80 3.16 -7.92
N ASN A 11 -10.70 4.48 -8.15
CA ASN A 11 -9.43 5.23 -8.20
C ASN A 11 -8.78 5.46 -6.82
N ARG A 12 -9.12 4.66 -5.80
CA ARG A 12 -8.53 4.77 -4.46
C ARG A 12 -7.99 3.41 -3.99
N CYS A 13 -6.82 3.46 -3.38
CA CYS A 13 -6.26 2.33 -2.66
C CYS A 13 -7.16 1.97 -1.48
N ARG A 14 -7.57 0.69 -1.38
CA ARG A 14 -8.45 0.23 -0.28
C ARG A 14 -7.76 0.24 1.09
N LYS A 15 -6.42 0.22 1.14
CA LYS A 15 -5.68 0.25 2.40
C LYS A 15 -5.49 1.65 2.95
N CYS A 16 -4.98 2.59 2.15
CA CYS A 16 -4.64 3.95 2.61
C CYS A 16 -5.49 5.08 2.04
N GLY A 17 -6.42 4.80 1.12
CA GLY A 17 -7.30 5.81 0.52
C GLY A 17 -6.62 6.74 -0.51
N SER A 18 -5.30 6.57 -0.73
CA SER A 18 -4.55 7.32 -1.75
C SER A 18 -5.12 7.12 -3.14
N HIS A 19 -5.04 8.17 -3.97
CA HIS A 19 -5.45 8.10 -5.36
C HIS A 19 -4.56 7.11 -6.14
N VAL A 20 -5.16 6.25 -6.94
CA VAL A 20 -4.48 5.34 -7.87
C VAL A 20 -5.02 5.57 -9.28
N THR A 21 -4.14 5.48 -10.28
CA THR A 21 -4.55 5.68 -11.66
C THR A 21 -5.28 4.45 -12.23
N PRO A 22 -6.14 4.60 -13.24
CA PRO A 22 -6.75 3.47 -13.92
C PRO A 22 -5.74 2.48 -14.50
N GLU A 23 -4.60 2.96 -15.01
CA GLU A 23 -3.53 2.13 -15.56
C GLU A 23 -2.87 1.27 -14.46
N PHE A 24 -2.67 1.86 -13.28
CA PHE A 24 -2.15 1.11 -12.13
C PHE A 24 -3.10 -0.04 -11.76
N ARG A 25 -4.41 0.23 -11.73
CA ARG A 25 -5.42 -0.78 -11.40
C ARG A 25 -5.47 -1.93 -12.39
N ARG A 26 -5.40 -1.62 -13.68
CA ARG A 26 -5.36 -2.64 -14.73
C ARG A 26 -4.10 -3.52 -14.69
N GLY A 27 -2.97 -2.94 -14.29
CA GLY A 27 -1.69 -3.67 -14.24
C GLY A 27 -1.47 -4.45 -12.95
N TYR A 28 -1.90 -3.89 -11.82
CA TYR A 28 -1.54 -4.38 -10.49
C TYR A 28 -2.73 -4.68 -9.57
N GLY A 29 -3.94 -4.30 -9.96
CA GLY A 29 -5.17 -4.56 -9.20
C GLY A 29 -5.59 -6.03 -9.23
N ASP A 30 -6.70 -6.32 -8.54
CA ASP A 30 -7.35 -7.63 -8.59
C ASP A 30 -8.18 -7.82 -9.87
N ASP A 31 -8.87 -8.95 -9.96
CA ASP A 31 -9.71 -9.32 -11.13
C ASP A 31 -10.88 -8.34 -11.39
N GLU A 32 -11.18 -7.44 -10.43
CA GLU A 32 -12.19 -6.40 -10.54
C GLU A 32 -11.57 -5.00 -10.76
N ASP A 33 -10.29 -4.91 -11.17
CA ASP A 33 -9.52 -3.67 -11.33
C ASP A 33 -9.48 -2.82 -10.02
N ARG A 34 -9.38 -3.47 -8.85
CA ARG A 34 -9.29 -2.78 -7.55
C ARG A 34 -7.90 -2.90 -6.94
N ALA A 35 -7.37 -1.77 -6.49
CA ALA A 35 -6.08 -1.71 -5.80
C ALA A 35 -6.27 -1.89 -4.29
N HIS A 36 -5.80 -3.02 -3.75
CA HIS A 36 -5.72 -3.25 -2.30
C HIS A 36 -4.53 -2.54 -1.66
N ARG A 37 -3.43 -2.42 -2.41
CA ARG A 37 -2.20 -1.69 -2.04
C ARG A 37 -1.77 -0.75 -3.17
N CYS A 38 -0.97 0.25 -2.85
CA CYS A 38 -0.42 1.22 -3.79
C CYS A 38 1.02 1.61 -3.41
N PHE A 39 1.75 2.28 -4.30
CA PHE A 39 3.13 2.71 -4.06
C PHE A 39 3.31 3.67 -2.87
N ASN A 40 2.24 4.31 -2.38
CA ASN A 40 2.33 5.16 -1.18
C ASN A 40 2.36 4.36 0.13
N CYS A 41 1.71 3.19 0.17
CA CYS A 41 1.55 2.39 1.39
C CYS A 41 2.17 1.00 1.29
N ASP A 42 2.91 0.74 0.21
CA ASP A 42 3.56 -0.52 -0.08
C ASP A 42 4.82 -0.29 -0.92
N SER A 43 5.67 -1.30 -1.00
CA SER A 43 6.95 -1.22 -1.71
C SER A 43 6.87 -1.79 -3.12
N ARG A 44 7.66 -1.24 -4.05
CA ARG A 44 7.72 -1.71 -5.44
C ARG A 44 7.93 -3.23 -5.56
N PRO A 45 8.84 -3.88 -4.82
CA PRO A 45 9.04 -5.32 -4.89
C PRO A 45 7.82 -6.15 -4.46
N ARG A 46 6.95 -5.62 -3.58
CA ARG A 46 5.71 -6.28 -3.16
C ARG A 46 4.62 -6.14 -4.21
N ILE A 47 4.49 -4.93 -4.76
CA ILE A 47 3.53 -4.62 -5.82
C ILE A 47 3.80 -5.46 -7.07
N ASP A 48 5.08 -5.58 -7.49
CA ASP A 48 5.47 -6.40 -8.65
C ASP A 48 5.20 -7.91 -8.43
N ARG A 49 5.08 -8.36 -7.17
CA ARG A 49 4.67 -9.74 -6.81
C ARG A 49 3.17 -9.90 -6.60
N GLY A 50 2.40 -8.83 -6.78
CA GLY A 50 0.94 -8.84 -6.74
C GLY A 50 0.32 -8.48 -5.38
N SER A 51 1.05 -7.82 -4.47
CA SER A 51 0.45 -7.35 -3.22
C SER A 51 -0.70 -6.35 -3.44
N ALA A 52 -0.65 -5.57 -4.53
CA ALA A 52 -1.72 -4.66 -4.96
C ALA A 52 -3.03 -5.38 -5.31
N ALA A 53 -2.95 -6.62 -5.78
CA ALA A 53 -4.10 -7.48 -6.05
C ALA A 53 -4.60 -8.21 -4.79
N GLY A 54 -4.05 -7.92 -3.61
CA GLY A 54 -4.37 -8.62 -2.37
C GLY A 54 -3.66 -9.96 -2.20
N LYS A 55 -2.67 -10.29 -3.03
CA LYS A 55 -1.90 -11.52 -2.89
C LYS A 55 -0.94 -11.44 -1.71
N SER A 56 -0.76 -12.56 -1.02
CA SER A 56 0.25 -12.68 0.03
C SER A 56 1.64 -12.76 -0.60
N VAL A 57 2.56 -11.91 -0.15
CA VAL A 57 3.92 -11.82 -0.67
C VAL A 57 4.91 -12.02 0.49
N PRO A 58 5.96 -12.86 0.35
CA PRO A 58 6.91 -13.15 1.41
C PRO A 58 7.92 -12.01 1.69
N ILE A 59 7.65 -10.80 1.22
CA ILE A 59 8.45 -9.61 1.54
C ILE A 59 7.76 -8.88 2.68
N ALA A 60 8.55 -8.51 3.69
CA ALA A 60 8.08 -7.76 4.85
C ALA A 60 7.35 -6.46 4.45
N ASP A 61 6.24 -6.20 5.13
CA ASP A 61 5.38 -5.07 4.87
C ASP A 61 6.04 -3.75 5.32
N PRO A 62 6.06 -2.70 4.49
CA PRO A 62 6.57 -1.41 4.93
C PRO A 62 5.66 -0.77 6.00
N LEU A 63 4.36 -1.11 6.08
CA LEU A 63 3.50 -0.65 7.18
C LEU A 63 3.86 -1.30 8.53
N GLU A 64 4.54 -2.44 8.50
CA GLU A 64 5.08 -3.07 9.71
C GLU A 64 6.52 -2.65 9.92
N ASN A 65 7.32 -2.50 8.87
CA ASN A 65 8.69 -2.01 8.96
C ASN A 65 8.86 -0.71 8.16
N PRO A 66 8.59 0.45 8.78
CA PRO A 66 8.59 1.72 8.07
C PRO A 66 9.95 2.15 7.54
N GLY A 67 11.05 1.56 8.02
CA GLY A 67 12.37 1.72 7.41
C GLY A 67 12.45 1.24 5.95
N ARG A 68 11.43 0.53 5.45
CA ARG A 68 11.33 0.08 4.05
C ARG A 68 10.69 1.08 3.10
N PHE A 69 10.14 2.19 3.59
CA PHE A 69 9.64 3.25 2.71
C PHE A 69 10.78 4.03 2.03
N GLY A 70 12.00 3.97 2.57
CA GLY A 70 13.13 4.76 2.08
C GLY A 70 13.08 6.24 2.47
N GLU A 71 11.99 6.66 3.10
CA GLU A 71 11.75 7.99 3.65
C GLU A 71 11.38 7.86 5.14
N PRO A 72 11.66 8.89 5.96
CA PRO A 72 11.28 8.86 7.36
C PRO A 72 9.75 8.96 7.50
N LEU A 73 9.21 8.30 8.54
CA LEU A 73 7.76 8.19 8.78
C LEU A 73 7.01 9.53 8.74
N ASN A 74 7.63 10.59 9.25
CA ASN A 74 7.05 11.93 9.32
C ASN A 74 6.84 12.59 7.95
N GLU A 75 7.56 12.14 6.92
CA GLU A 75 7.44 12.65 5.54
C GLU A 75 6.40 11.87 4.72
N LEU A 76 5.96 10.71 5.19
CA LEU A 76 4.92 9.92 4.53
C LEU A 76 3.55 10.60 4.65
N PRO A 77 2.59 10.32 3.74
CA PRO A 77 1.24 10.83 3.87
C PRO A 77 0.61 10.45 5.21
N SER A 78 -0.14 11.35 5.87
CA SER A 78 -0.72 11.10 7.20
C SER A 78 -1.58 9.83 7.27
N ALA A 79 -2.25 9.48 6.16
CA ALA A 79 -3.00 8.23 6.07
C ALA A 79 -2.11 6.98 6.15
N VAL A 80 -0.89 7.04 5.61
CA VAL A 80 0.10 5.96 5.70
C VAL A 80 0.75 5.92 7.08
N GLN A 81 1.03 7.09 7.67
CA GLN A 81 1.53 7.19 9.04
C GLN A 81 0.56 6.53 10.04
N ALA A 82 -0.74 6.84 9.93
CA ALA A 82 -1.77 6.26 10.79
C ALA A 82 -1.94 4.73 10.62
N LEU A 83 -1.48 4.17 9.50
CA LEU A 83 -1.52 2.75 9.22
C LEU A 83 -0.26 2.01 9.64
N CYS A 84 0.84 2.73 9.88
CA CYS A 84 2.06 2.12 10.39
C CYS A 84 1.78 1.62 11.79
N ARG A 85 1.79 0.30 11.97
CA ARG A 85 1.71 -0.27 13.31
C ARG A 85 3.06 -0.02 13.97
N PRO A 86 3.13 0.52 15.20
CA PRO A 86 4.35 0.39 15.96
C PRO A 86 4.60 -1.10 16.09
N VAL A 87 5.70 -1.60 15.53
CA VAL A 87 6.17 -2.94 15.88
C VAL A 87 6.43 -2.84 17.37
N ALA A 88 5.62 -3.53 18.16
CA ALA A 88 6.03 -3.84 19.51
C ALA A 88 7.33 -4.62 19.35
N THR A 89 8.47 -3.96 19.50
CA THR A 89 9.67 -4.65 19.90
C THR A 89 9.30 -5.21 21.26
N ASP A 90 8.89 -6.47 21.28
CA ASP A 90 8.90 -7.31 22.45
C ASP A 90 10.32 -7.25 22.98
N GLY A 91 10.51 -6.32 23.92
CA GLY A 91 11.70 -6.19 24.74
C GLY A 91 11.88 -7.50 25.49
N GLY A 92 12.54 -8.46 24.83
CA GLY A 92 13.08 -9.65 25.44
C GLY A 92 14.29 -9.25 26.29
N GLU A 93 14.06 -8.49 27.36
CA GLU A 93 14.98 -8.45 28.48
C GLU A 93 14.92 -9.83 29.14
N ARG A 94 15.96 -10.64 28.92
CA ARG A 94 16.29 -11.73 29.84
C ARG A 94 17.68 -11.45 30.40
N GLN A 95 17.64 -11.26 31.72
CA GLN A 95 18.71 -11.02 32.68
C GLN A 95 19.80 -12.09 32.62
#